data_AF-A0A4V5N4K2-F1
#
_entry.id   AF-A0A4V5N4K2-F1
#
_cell.length_a   1.000
_cell.length_b   1.000
_cell.length_c   1.000
_cell.angle_alpha   90.00
_cell.angle_beta   90.00
_cell.angle_gamma   90.00
#
_symmetry.space_group_name_H-M   'P 1'
#
loop_
_entity.id
_entity.type
_entity.pdbx_description
1 polymer ?
#
loop_
_entity_poly.entity_id
_entity_poly.type
_entity_poly.pdbx_seq_one_letter_code
_entity_poly.pdbx_strand_id
1 'polypeptide(L)'
;MPTSSSPPSAIAILSQPITLPCGLTLPNRLVKCPMQETQAKGPYFNPPIETFKNLYSLWARSSYGLLITGQVQIDRRFLSIAGDVCCHEGSLEPDTLGLWKEWARIAQKDGTPCIVQLAHPGRMSPAGAGIRPKEMRALCPSEVPVQLGDTWLDKLALDKVLGTPKAMTIEDVDEVVGMFVRGAVVARDAGFAGAQLHGAHGFLLSQFLSLHTNRRTDDYGGTPEKRM
;
A
#
# COMPACT_ATOMS: atom_id res chain seq x y z
N MET A 1 -26.71 12.20 45.38
CA MET A 1 -26.12 10.88 45.04
C MET A 1 -25.55 10.99 43.64
N PRO A 2 -24.28 10.65 43.38
CA PRO A 2 -23.77 10.62 42.02
C PRO A 2 -24.35 9.39 41.33
N THR A 3 -25.14 9.60 40.28
CA THR A 3 -25.61 8.53 39.41
C THR A 3 -24.40 7.96 38.67
N SER A 4 -23.96 6.77 39.08
CA SER A 4 -22.97 5.97 38.34
C SER A 4 -23.59 5.61 36.98
N SER A 5 -23.30 6.39 35.94
CA SER A 5 -23.70 6.03 34.58
C SER A 5 -22.94 4.77 34.17
N SER A 6 -23.66 3.73 33.77
CA SER A 6 -23.07 2.53 33.17
C SER A 6 -22.15 2.92 32.00
N PRO A 7 -21.01 2.24 31.82
CA PRO A 7 -20.11 2.53 30.70
C PRO A 7 -20.87 2.38 29.36
N PRO A 8 -20.54 3.21 28.35
CA PRO A 8 -21.17 3.12 27.04
C PRO A 8 -20.94 1.74 26.42
N SER A 9 -21.92 1.25 25.65
CA SER A 9 -21.80 -0.02 24.93
C SER A 9 -20.69 0.07 23.87
N ALA A 10 -20.16 -1.08 23.46
CA ALA A 10 -19.17 -1.13 22.38
C ALA A 10 -19.66 -0.46 21.09
N ILE A 11 -20.94 -0.64 20.76
CA ILE A 11 -21.58 0.02 19.60
C ILE A 11 -21.55 1.54 19.75
N ALA A 12 -21.91 2.05 20.93
CA ALA A 12 -21.89 3.48 21.21
C ALA A 12 -20.47 4.09 21.19
N ILE A 13 -19.45 3.31 21.55
CA ILE A 13 -18.05 3.73 21.44
C ILE A 13 -17.61 3.77 19.97
N LEU A 14 -17.96 2.74 19.20
CA LEU A 14 -17.58 2.64 17.78
C LEU A 14 -18.26 3.69 16.91
N SER A 15 -19.48 4.12 17.25
CA SER A 15 -20.21 5.15 16.50
C SER A 15 -19.73 6.57 16.77
N GLN A 16 -18.91 6.79 17.80
CA GLN A 16 -18.40 8.12 18.12
C GLN A 16 -17.29 8.55 17.15
N PRO A 17 -17.25 9.85 16.79
CA PRO A 17 -16.15 10.38 16.01
C PRO A 17 -14.83 10.31 16.78
N ILE A 18 -13.73 10.30 16.04
CA ILE A 18 -12.38 10.37 16.60
C ILE A 18 -11.51 11.27 15.73
N THR A 19 -10.81 12.22 16.35
CA THR A 19 -9.80 13.05 15.69
C THR A 19 -8.44 12.41 15.89
N LEU A 20 -7.77 12.11 14.78
CA LEU A 20 -6.42 11.54 14.76
C LEU A 20 -5.37 12.63 15.07
N PRO A 21 -4.15 12.27 15.51
CA PRO A 21 -3.08 13.25 15.78
C PRO A 21 -2.71 14.14 14.59
N CYS A 22 -2.94 13.68 13.36
CA CYS A 22 -2.74 14.47 12.14
C CYS A 22 -3.86 15.47 11.83
N GLY A 23 -4.89 15.58 12.68
CA GLY A 23 -6.02 16.49 12.53
C GLY A 23 -7.20 15.93 11.72
N LEU A 24 -7.06 14.75 11.10
CA LEU A 24 -8.17 14.10 10.39
C LEU A 24 -9.22 13.59 11.40
N THR A 25 -10.47 14.02 11.25
CA THR A 25 -11.60 13.52 12.04
C THR A 25 -12.36 12.45 11.27
N LEU A 26 -12.49 11.27 11.86
CA LEU A 26 -13.32 10.18 11.36
C LEU A 26 -14.72 10.29 11.99
N PRO A 27 -15.82 10.13 11.23
CA PRO A 27 -17.18 10.22 11.78
C PRO A 27 -17.54 9.06 12.71
N ASN A 28 -16.84 7.94 12.62
CA ASN A 28 -16.93 6.78 13.51
C ASN A 28 -15.62 5.96 13.46
N ARG A 29 -15.56 4.85 14.19
CA ARG A 29 -14.34 4.03 14.33
C ARG A 29 -14.33 2.76 13.47
N LEU A 30 -15.21 2.66 12.48
CA LEU A 30 -15.24 1.55 11.53
C LEU A 30 -14.35 1.88 10.32
N VAL A 31 -13.47 0.96 9.95
CA VAL A 31 -12.53 1.16 8.84
C VAL A 31 -12.76 0.08 7.79
N LYS A 32 -12.94 0.49 6.53
CA LYS A 32 -12.78 -0.44 5.40
C LYS A 32 -11.29 -0.63 5.17
N CYS A 33 -10.80 -1.83 5.47
CA CYS A 33 -9.39 -2.19 5.32
C CYS A 33 -8.94 -2.16 3.84
N PRO A 34 -7.63 -2.06 3.59
CA PRO A 34 -7.09 -2.20 2.24
C PRO A 34 -7.48 -3.55 1.63
N MET A 35 -7.97 -3.53 0.39
CA MET A 35 -8.36 -4.73 -0.36
C MET A 35 -7.99 -4.51 -1.83
N GLN A 36 -7.14 -5.37 -2.39
CA GLN A 36 -6.70 -5.24 -3.78
C GLN A 36 -7.88 -5.49 -4.74
N GLU A 37 -8.08 -4.58 -5.69
CA GLU A 37 -9.16 -4.68 -6.67
C GLU A 37 -8.74 -5.48 -7.91
N THR A 38 -7.44 -5.50 -8.23
CA THR A 38 -6.83 -6.23 -9.35
C THR A 38 -7.40 -5.87 -10.75
N GLN A 39 -7.78 -4.60 -10.96
CA GLN A 39 -8.45 -4.13 -12.18
C GLN A 39 -7.62 -3.19 -13.06
N ALA A 40 -6.48 -2.67 -12.59
CA ALA A 40 -5.66 -1.74 -13.36
C ALA A 40 -5.02 -2.44 -14.57
N LYS A 41 -4.74 -1.67 -15.64
CA LYS A 41 -4.18 -2.23 -16.88
C LYS A 41 -2.84 -1.64 -17.23
N GLY A 42 -1.92 -2.49 -17.68
CA GLY A 42 -0.62 -2.08 -18.18
C GLY A 42 -0.73 -1.26 -19.47
N PRO A 43 0.34 -0.52 -19.83
CA PRO A 43 1.63 -0.49 -19.14
C PRO A 43 1.72 0.53 -17.99
N TYR A 44 0.68 1.34 -17.78
CA TYR A 44 0.69 2.44 -16.80
C TYR A 44 0.06 2.06 -15.46
N PHE A 45 -0.92 1.14 -15.46
CA PHE A 45 -1.64 0.72 -14.26
C PHE A 45 -2.33 1.89 -13.53
N ASN A 46 -2.86 2.83 -14.31
CA ASN A 46 -3.64 3.96 -13.80
C ASN A 46 -4.93 3.50 -13.10
N PRO A 47 -5.52 4.35 -12.22
CA PRO A 47 -6.82 4.08 -11.62
C PRO A 47 -7.91 3.80 -12.69
N PRO A 48 -8.52 2.60 -12.71
CA PRO A 48 -9.56 2.25 -13.68
C PRO A 48 -10.93 2.80 -13.25
N ILE A 49 -11.14 4.11 -13.44
CA ILE A 49 -12.28 4.86 -12.91
C ILE A 49 -13.64 4.23 -13.20
N GLU A 50 -13.88 3.79 -14.44
CA GLU A 50 -15.17 3.19 -14.81
C GLU A 50 -15.50 1.95 -13.97
N THR A 51 -14.50 1.13 -13.66
CA THR A 51 -14.65 -0.04 -12.81
C THR A 51 -14.77 0.35 -11.33
N PHE A 52 -14.00 1.35 -10.89
CA PHE A 52 -13.96 1.78 -9.49
C PHE A 52 -15.20 2.57 -9.08
N LYS A 53 -15.89 3.21 -10.01
CA LYS A 53 -17.06 4.07 -9.75
C LYS A 53 -18.12 3.37 -8.90
N ASN A 54 -18.53 2.16 -9.27
CA ASN A 54 -19.55 1.42 -8.52
C ASN A 54 -19.04 0.97 -7.15
N LEU A 55 -17.82 0.43 -7.09
CA LEU A 55 -17.23 -0.12 -5.87
C LEU A 55 -16.99 0.95 -4.80
N TYR A 56 -16.27 2.01 -5.16
CA TYR A 56 -15.92 3.08 -4.23
C TYR A 56 -17.13 3.93 -3.85
N SER A 57 -18.08 4.16 -4.77
CA SER A 57 -19.34 4.86 -4.41
C SER A 57 -20.22 4.03 -3.47
N LEU A 58 -20.14 2.69 -3.51
CA LEU A 58 -20.85 1.84 -2.55
C LEU A 58 -20.21 1.94 -1.17
N TRP A 59 -18.89 1.86 -1.09
CA TRP A 59 -18.17 2.01 0.19
C TRP A 59 -18.33 3.40 0.79
N ALA A 60 -18.30 4.46 -0.04
CA ALA A 60 -18.47 5.84 0.41
C ALA A 60 -19.79 6.06 1.17
N ARG A 61 -20.89 5.42 0.74
CA ARG A 61 -22.22 5.51 1.36
C ARG A 61 -22.52 4.48 2.44
N SER A 62 -21.57 3.61 2.78
CA SER A 62 -21.76 2.51 3.73
C SER A 62 -21.45 2.90 5.19
N SER A 63 -21.41 4.21 5.49
CA SER A 63 -21.21 4.77 6.84
C SER A 63 -19.93 4.30 7.54
N TYR A 64 -18.85 4.03 6.79
CA TYR A 64 -17.53 3.83 7.38
C TYR A 64 -16.98 5.14 7.96
N GLY A 65 -16.10 5.03 8.94
CA GLY A 65 -15.31 6.14 9.47
C GLY A 65 -14.11 6.48 8.60
N LEU A 66 -13.54 5.47 7.93
CA LEU A 66 -12.39 5.61 7.04
C LEU A 66 -12.44 4.55 5.94
N LEU A 67 -12.15 4.95 4.71
CA LEU A 67 -11.84 4.04 3.63
C LEU A 67 -10.33 4.02 3.38
N ILE A 68 -9.76 2.83 3.25
CA ILE A 68 -8.40 2.66 2.74
C ILE A 68 -8.49 1.97 1.37
N THR A 69 -7.81 2.54 0.37
CA THR A 69 -7.78 1.96 -0.98
C THR A 69 -7.19 0.55 -0.97
N GLY A 70 -7.36 -0.20 -2.06
CA GLY A 70 -6.40 -1.26 -2.36
C GLY A 70 -4.96 -0.74 -2.39
N GLN A 71 -4.01 -1.66 -2.30
CA GLN A 71 -2.59 -1.33 -2.32
C GLN A 71 -2.25 -0.63 -3.64
N VAL A 72 -1.69 0.57 -3.54
CA VAL A 72 -1.13 1.31 -4.65
C VAL A 72 0.37 1.08 -4.67
N GLN A 73 0.84 0.41 -5.72
CA GLN A 73 2.26 0.20 -5.91
C GLN A 73 2.92 1.52 -6.32
N ILE A 74 4.15 1.76 -5.88
CA ILE A 74 4.89 3.00 -6.21
C ILE A 74 5.83 2.83 -7.41
N ASP A 75 5.92 1.61 -7.94
CA ASP A 75 6.81 1.25 -9.04
C ASP A 75 6.15 0.21 -9.95
N ARG A 76 5.98 0.56 -11.23
CA ARG A 76 5.34 -0.31 -12.23
C ARG A 76 6.17 -1.55 -12.53
N ARG A 77 7.46 -1.54 -12.21
CA ARG A 77 8.35 -2.71 -12.29
C ARG A 77 8.00 -3.74 -11.23
N PHE A 78 7.41 -3.36 -10.10
CA PHE A 78 7.19 -4.28 -8.98
C PHE A 78 5.74 -4.23 -8.51
N LEU A 79 4.87 -4.97 -9.19
CA LEU A 79 3.53 -5.21 -8.67
C LEU A 79 3.51 -6.42 -7.74
N SER A 80 2.62 -6.38 -6.74
CA SER A 80 2.40 -7.53 -5.86
C SER A 80 1.49 -8.57 -6.52
N ILE A 81 0.55 -8.10 -7.35
CA ILE A 81 -0.31 -8.91 -8.21
C ILE A 81 -0.65 -8.13 -9.48
N ALA A 82 -0.94 -8.84 -10.57
CA ALA A 82 -1.41 -8.21 -11.79
C ALA A 82 -2.72 -7.44 -11.52
N GLY A 83 -2.79 -6.21 -12.02
CA GLY A 83 -3.96 -5.34 -11.88
C GLY A 83 -3.96 -4.44 -10.63
N ASP A 84 -2.90 -4.47 -9.82
CA ASP A 84 -2.68 -3.41 -8.84
C ASP A 84 -2.58 -2.04 -9.52
N VAL A 85 -3.17 -1.01 -8.91
CA VAL A 85 -2.96 0.38 -9.32
C VAL A 85 -1.53 0.79 -8.97
N CYS A 86 -0.89 1.57 -9.83
CA CYS A 86 0.46 2.06 -9.61
C CYS A 86 0.52 3.59 -9.69
N CYS A 87 1.14 4.22 -8.70
CA CYS A 87 1.68 5.57 -8.83
C CYS A 87 3.01 5.48 -9.59
N HIS A 88 3.19 6.32 -10.61
CA HIS A 88 4.36 6.33 -11.47
C HIS A 88 4.75 7.76 -11.87
N GLU A 89 5.78 7.91 -12.70
CA GLU A 89 6.40 9.21 -13.04
C GLU A 89 5.41 10.19 -13.67
N GLY A 90 4.55 9.71 -14.55
CA GLY A 90 3.47 10.47 -15.20
C GLY A 90 2.20 10.63 -14.36
N SER A 91 2.16 10.17 -13.10
CA SER A 91 0.94 10.28 -12.28
C SER A 91 0.58 11.72 -11.88
N LEU A 92 1.51 12.66 -12.01
CA LEU A 92 1.27 14.09 -11.82
C LEU A 92 0.91 14.83 -13.12
N GLU A 93 0.97 14.16 -14.27
CA GLU A 93 0.52 14.75 -15.54
C GLU A 93 -0.99 14.98 -15.49
N PRO A 94 -1.52 16.05 -16.11
CA PRO A 94 -2.91 16.47 -15.94
C PRO A 94 -3.95 15.36 -16.18
N ASP A 95 -3.77 14.56 -17.24
CA ASP A 95 -4.72 13.50 -17.59
C ASP A 95 -4.71 12.36 -16.56
N THR A 96 -3.52 11.90 -16.16
CA THR A 96 -3.38 10.83 -15.16
C THR A 96 -3.83 11.31 -13.79
N LEU A 97 -3.40 12.50 -13.37
CA LEU A 97 -3.83 13.12 -12.11
C LEU A 97 -5.35 13.32 -12.08
N GLY A 98 -5.98 13.60 -13.24
CA GLY A 98 -7.44 13.63 -13.38
C GLY A 98 -8.11 12.33 -12.96
N LEU A 99 -7.53 11.17 -13.32
CA LEU A 99 -8.01 9.86 -12.87
C LEU A 99 -7.85 9.71 -11.35
N TRP A 100 -6.71 10.13 -10.77
CA TRP A 100 -6.52 10.08 -9.32
C TRP A 100 -7.53 10.98 -8.57
N LYS A 101 -7.77 12.19 -9.09
CA LYS A 101 -8.77 13.13 -8.55
C LYS A 101 -10.17 12.55 -8.57
N GLU A 102 -10.55 11.94 -9.69
CA GLU A 102 -11.87 11.32 -9.79
C GLU A 102 -12.00 10.13 -8.83
N TRP A 103 -10.93 9.35 -8.64
CA TRP A 103 -10.93 8.26 -7.67
C TRP A 103 -11.10 8.77 -6.23
N ALA A 104 -10.35 9.80 -5.84
CA ALA A 104 -10.49 10.45 -4.54
C ALA A 104 -11.91 11.02 -4.34
N ARG A 105 -12.48 11.62 -5.39
CA ARG A 105 -13.83 12.20 -5.38
C ARG A 105 -14.92 11.14 -5.20
N ILE A 106 -14.88 10.03 -5.94
CA ILE A 106 -15.88 8.96 -5.81
C ILE A 106 -15.79 8.27 -4.45
N ALA A 107 -14.58 8.09 -3.91
CA ALA A 107 -14.35 7.42 -2.63
C ALA A 107 -14.83 8.26 -1.43
N GLN A 108 -14.90 9.58 -1.58
CA GLN A 108 -15.22 10.52 -0.50
C GLN A 108 -16.54 11.27 -0.71
N LYS A 109 -17.34 10.86 -1.70
CA LYS A 109 -18.54 11.60 -2.14
C LYS A 109 -19.54 11.93 -1.02
N ASP A 110 -19.67 11.05 -0.04
CA ASP A 110 -20.64 11.18 1.06
C ASP A 110 -19.99 11.54 2.41
N GLY A 111 -18.80 12.15 2.37
CA GLY A 111 -18.11 12.69 3.56
C GLY A 111 -17.24 11.71 4.32
N THR A 112 -17.24 10.42 3.97
CA THR A 112 -16.28 9.45 4.50
C THR A 112 -14.88 9.76 3.97
N PRO A 113 -13.86 10.02 4.82
CA PRO A 113 -12.50 10.25 4.34
C PRO A 113 -11.92 8.97 3.74
N CYS A 114 -11.11 9.14 2.69
CA CYS A 114 -10.39 8.03 2.06
C CYS A 114 -8.90 8.34 2.00
N ILE A 115 -8.07 7.36 2.37
CA ILE A 115 -6.61 7.44 2.28
C ILE A 115 -6.06 6.38 1.33
N VAL A 116 -4.94 6.70 0.68
CA VAL A 116 -4.24 5.78 -0.22
C VAL A 116 -3.26 4.92 0.57
N GLN A 117 -3.29 3.61 0.39
CA GLN A 117 -2.22 2.74 0.92
C GLN A 117 -1.10 2.59 -0.12
N LEU A 118 0.05 3.21 0.14
CA LEU A 118 1.24 3.13 -0.71
C LEU A 118 2.09 1.91 -0.34
N ALA A 119 2.49 1.13 -1.34
CA ALA A 119 3.16 -0.13 -1.16
C ALA A 119 4.31 -0.33 -2.15
N HIS A 120 5.26 -1.18 -1.74
CA HIS A 120 6.23 -1.80 -2.62
C HIS A 120 6.42 -3.25 -2.16
N PRO A 121 6.19 -4.27 -3.00
CA PRO A 121 6.19 -5.68 -2.60
C PRO A 121 7.59 -6.20 -2.24
N GLY A 122 8.65 -5.56 -2.73
CA GLY A 122 10.02 -6.04 -2.57
C GLY A 122 10.15 -7.46 -3.12
N ARG A 123 10.73 -8.37 -2.33
CA ARG A 123 10.88 -9.79 -2.71
C ARG A 123 9.57 -10.56 -2.92
N MET A 124 8.43 -10.00 -2.54
CA MET A 124 7.11 -10.62 -2.76
C MET A 124 6.55 -10.33 -4.17
N SER A 125 7.27 -9.59 -5.03
CA SER A 125 6.83 -9.26 -6.39
C SER A 125 7.04 -10.43 -7.37
N PRO A 126 5.95 -11.05 -7.87
CA PRO A 126 6.06 -12.14 -8.83
C PRO A 126 6.69 -11.71 -10.16
N ALA A 127 7.45 -12.60 -10.78
CA ALA A 127 7.92 -12.42 -12.15
C ALA A 127 6.72 -12.27 -13.10
N GLY A 128 6.75 -11.24 -13.94
CA GLY A 128 5.65 -10.91 -14.85
C GLY A 128 4.52 -10.07 -14.22
N ALA A 129 4.57 -9.78 -12.92
CA ALA A 129 3.67 -8.80 -12.31
C ALA A 129 4.20 -7.38 -12.56
N GLY A 130 3.50 -6.62 -13.41
CA GLY A 130 3.92 -5.29 -13.84
C GLY A 130 4.69 -5.30 -15.15
N ILE A 131 5.65 -4.37 -15.29
CA ILE A 131 6.52 -4.21 -16.47
C ILE A 131 7.99 -4.48 -16.16
N ARG A 132 8.29 -5.29 -15.12
CA ARG A 132 9.67 -5.67 -14.78
C ARG A 132 10.36 -6.31 -15.99
N PRO A 133 11.54 -5.83 -16.42
CA PRO A 133 12.36 -6.56 -17.38
C PRO A 133 12.66 -7.97 -16.87
N LYS A 134 12.75 -8.96 -17.76
CA LYS A 134 12.87 -10.38 -17.37
C LYS A 134 14.16 -10.67 -16.59
N GLU A 135 15.21 -9.94 -16.92
CA GLU A 135 16.54 -9.99 -16.31
C GLU A 135 16.60 -9.24 -14.96
N MET A 136 15.63 -8.38 -14.66
CA MET A 136 15.58 -7.62 -13.42
C MET A 136 14.97 -8.46 -12.29
N ARG A 137 15.75 -8.66 -11.22
CA ARG A 137 15.34 -9.37 -10.00
C ARG A 137 14.48 -8.48 -9.11
N ALA A 138 13.61 -9.10 -8.30
CA ALA A 138 12.87 -8.40 -7.25
C ALA A 138 13.84 -7.73 -6.26
N LEU A 139 13.51 -6.55 -5.75
CA LEU A 139 14.36 -5.82 -4.79
C LEU A 139 14.06 -6.20 -3.34
N CYS A 140 15.08 -6.23 -2.49
CA CYS A 140 14.95 -6.57 -1.07
C CYS A 140 16.10 -5.97 -0.25
N PRO A 141 15.99 -5.89 1.09
CA PRO A 141 17.08 -5.40 1.93
C PRO A 141 18.31 -6.33 1.93
N SER A 142 18.12 -7.64 1.81
CA SER A 142 19.19 -8.65 1.76
C SER A 142 18.74 -9.84 0.94
N GLU A 143 19.66 -10.53 0.25
CA GLU A 143 19.39 -11.69 -0.63
C GLU A 143 18.92 -12.93 0.15
N VAL A 144 17.76 -12.82 0.79
CA VAL A 144 17.09 -13.88 1.53
C VAL A 144 15.84 -14.27 0.74
N PRO A 145 15.79 -15.48 0.14
CA PRO A 145 14.61 -15.96 -0.56
C PRO A 145 13.38 -16.03 0.34
N VAL A 146 12.18 -15.98 -0.26
CA VAL A 146 10.94 -16.29 0.43
C VAL A 146 10.92 -17.79 0.74
N GLN A 147 10.50 -18.15 1.95
CA GLN A 147 10.29 -19.54 2.35
C GLN A 147 8.78 -19.73 2.50
N LEU A 148 8.17 -20.53 1.62
CA LEU A 148 6.75 -20.87 1.65
C LEU A 148 6.58 -22.35 1.32
N GLY A 149 5.91 -23.09 2.19
CA GLY A 149 5.73 -24.54 2.05
C GLY A 149 7.00 -25.34 2.35
N ASP A 150 6.83 -26.57 2.83
CA ASP A 150 7.95 -27.44 3.20
C ASP A 150 8.31 -28.45 2.10
N THR A 151 7.44 -28.63 1.10
CA THR A 151 7.66 -29.60 0.04
C THR A 151 8.62 -29.08 -1.04
N TRP A 152 9.31 -29.99 -1.71
CA TRP A 152 10.23 -29.65 -2.80
C TRP A 152 9.51 -29.04 -4.02
N LEU A 153 8.24 -29.42 -4.24
CA LEU A 153 7.38 -28.88 -5.30
C LEU A 153 7.00 -27.42 -5.01
N ASP A 154 6.63 -27.12 -3.77
CA ASP A 154 6.29 -25.76 -3.34
C ASP A 154 7.50 -24.83 -3.49
N LYS A 155 8.69 -25.29 -3.07
CA LYS A 155 9.94 -24.54 -3.21
C LYS A 155 10.30 -24.28 -4.68
N LEU A 156 10.12 -25.27 -5.57
CA LEU A 156 10.41 -25.12 -7.00
C LEU A 156 9.40 -24.17 -7.68
N ALA A 157 8.12 -24.24 -7.32
CA ALA A 157 7.09 -23.34 -7.82
C ALA A 157 7.35 -21.89 -7.35
N LEU A 158 7.71 -21.72 -6.08
CA LEU A 158 8.03 -20.42 -5.50
C LEU A 158 9.27 -19.79 -6.14
N ASP A 159 10.33 -20.57 -6.37
CA ASP A 159 11.55 -20.09 -7.01
C ASP A 159 11.29 -19.67 -8.46
N LYS A 160 10.45 -20.40 -9.21
CA LYS A 160 10.05 -19.99 -10.56
C LYS A 160 9.22 -18.70 -10.60
N VAL A 161 8.42 -18.45 -9.57
CA VAL A 161 7.50 -17.31 -9.54
C VAL A 161 8.15 -16.06 -8.94
N LEU A 162 8.90 -16.18 -7.85
CA LEU A 162 9.51 -15.03 -7.14
C LEU A 162 10.99 -14.84 -7.49
N GLY A 163 11.70 -15.93 -7.85
CA GLY A 163 13.14 -15.93 -8.08
C GLY A 163 13.96 -15.55 -6.84
N THR A 164 15.28 -15.53 -6.99
CA THR A 164 16.17 -14.98 -5.96
C THR A 164 16.13 -13.45 -6.04
N PRO A 165 15.77 -12.72 -4.97
CA PRO A 165 15.73 -11.25 -4.99
C PRO A 165 17.14 -10.64 -4.88
N LYS A 166 17.35 -9.44 -5.44
CA LYS A 166 18.60 -8.68 -5.36
C LYS A 166 18.59 -7.78 -4.11
N ALA A 167 19.68 -7.79 -3.35
CA ALA A 167 19.87 -6.83 -2.27
C ALA A 167 19.99 -5.41 -2.84
N MET A 168 19.22 -4.49 -2.28
CA MET A 168 19.21 -3.08 -2.68
C MET A 168 20.54 -2.42 -2.33
N THR A 169 21.07 -1.61 -3.25
CA THR A 169 22.12 -0.64 -2.93
C THR A 169 21.52 0.56 -2.20
N ILE A 170 22.34 1.52 -1.77
CA ILE A 170 21.84 2.76 -1.17
C ILE A 170 21.06 3.58 -2.21
N GLU A 171 21.53 3.58 -3.45
CA GLU A 171 20.87 4.26 -4.56
C GLU A 171 19.50 3.65 -4.87
N ASP A 172 19.39 2.31 -4.82
CA ASP A 172 18.10 1.62 -4.95
C ASP A 172 17.13 2.06 -3.82
N VAL A 173 17.64 2.28 -2.59
CA VAL A 173 16.84 2.74 -1.44
C VAL A 173 16.39 4.19 -1.64
N ASP A 174 17.29 5.09 -2.03
CA ASP A 174 16.98 6.49 -2.30
C ASP A 174 15.95 6.65 -3.42
N GLU A 175 16.06 5.84 -4.48
CA GLU A 175 15.08 5.78 -5.57
C GLU A 175 13.68 5.41 -5.03
N VAL A 176 13.59 4.34 -4.22
CA VAL A 176 12.33 3.90 -3.61
C VAL A 176 11.74 4.95 -2.65
N VAL A 177 12.58 5.65 -1.87
CA VAL A 177 12.13 6.76 -1.03
C VAL A 177 11.50 7.85 -1.90
N GLY A 178 12.16 8.24 -2.99
CA GLY A 178 11.61 9.20 -3.96
C GLY A 178 10.27 8.75 -4.57
N MET A 179 10.10 7.45 -4.80
CA MET A 179 8.83 6.88 -5.29
C MET A 179 7.71 6.94 -4.24
N PHE A 180 7.99 6.66 -2.97
CA PHE A 180 7.02 6.85 -1.88
C PHE A 180 6.64 8.33 -1.72
N VAL A 181 7.61 9.25 -1.81
CA VAL A 181 7.35 10.70 -1.80
C VAL A 181 6.43 11.09 -2.94
N ARG A 182 6.68 10.61 -4.17
CA ARG A 182 5.80 10.84 -5.31
C ARG A 182 4.38 10.35 -5.04
N GLY A 183 4.22 9.15 -4.48
CA GLY A 183 2.92 8.60 -4.10
C GLY A 183 2.18 9.48 -3.10
N ALA A 184 2.87 10.01 -2.10
CA ALA A 184 2.28 10.93 -1.12
C ALA A 184 1.87 12.27 -1.76
N VAL A 185 2.67 12.81 -2.68
CA VAL A 185 2.35 14.03 -3.44
C VAL A 185 1.12 13.80 -4.33
N VAL A 186 1.06 12.69 -5.07
CA VAL A 186 -0.10 12.34 -5.90
C VAL A 186 -1.36 12.18 -5.04
N ALA A 187 -1.28 11.49 -3.90
CA ALA A 187 -2.42 11.32 -3.00
C ALA A 187 -2.95 12.68 -2.50
N ARG A 188 -2.05 13.58 -2.09
CA ARG A 188 -2.39 14.95 -1.68
C ARG A 188 -3.03 15.74 -2.82
N ASP A 189 -2.38 15.79 -3.98
CA ASP A 189 -2.82 16.63 -5.12
C ASP A 189 -4.09 16.10 -5.79
N ALA A 190 -4.36 14.79 -5.63
CA ALA A 190 -5.62 14.16 -6.01
C ALA A 190 -6.77 14.48 -5.04
N GLY A 191 -6.46 14.89 -3.81
CA GLY A 191 -7.46 15.21 -2.79
C GLY A 191 -7.89 14.03 -1.92
N PHE A 192 -7.06 12.98 -1.78
CA PHE A 192 -7.26 12.00 -0.71
C PHE A 192 -7.01 12.65 0.66
N ALA A 193 -7.67 12.14 1.70
CA ALA A 193 -7.52 12.64 3.07
C ALA A 193 -6.14 12.34 3.69
N GLY A 194 -5.29 11.59 3.01
CA GLY A 194 -3.96 11.21 3.46
C GLY A 194 -3.41 9.97 2.75
N ALA A 195 -2.28 9.49 3.25
CA ALA A 195 -1.64 8.27 2.77
C ALA A 195 -1.22 7.38 3.95
N GLN A 196 -1.22 6.08 3.74
CA GLN A 196 -0.72 5.06 4.65
C GLN A 196 0.43 4.31 3.98
N LEU A 197 1.57 4.20 4.66
CA LEU A 197 2.69 3.39 4.18
C LEU A 197 2.46 1.93 4.56
N HIS A 198 2.55 1.01 3.60
CA HIS A 198 2.37 -0.41 3.87
C HIS A 198 3.64 -1.04 4.48
N GLY A 199 3.72 -1.01 5.80
CA GLY A 199 4.79 -1.60 6.62
C GLY A 199 4.55 -3.02 7.13
N ALA A 200 3.70 -3.83 6.47
CA ALA A 200 3.28 -5.14 6.97
C ALA A 200 3.30 -6.23 5.89
N HIS A 201 2.84 -7.44 6.24
CA HIS A 201 2.62 -8.58 5.32
C HIS A 201 3.83 -9.00 4.46
N GLY A 202 5.06 -8.72 4.91
CA GLY A 202 6.26 -9.07 4.17
C GLY A 202 6.53 -8.15 2.98
N PHE A 203 5.88 -6.99 2.86
CA PHE A 203 6.21 -5.93 1.89
C PHE A 203 7.53 -5.25 2.23
N LEU A 204 8.09 -4.48 1.31
CA LEU A 204 9.47 -3.98 1.37
C LEU A 204 9.80 -3.30 2.71
N LEU A 205 8.95 -2.39 3.20
CA LEU A 205 9.19 -1.72 4.49
C LEU A 205 9.25 -2.72 5.65
N SER A 206 8.33 -3.70 5.69
CA SER A 206 8.39 -4.77 6.71
C SER A 206 9.60 -5.69 6.54
N GLN A 207 10.11 -5.85 5.31
CA GLN A 207 11.34 -6.59 5.07
C GLN A 207 12.54 -5.87 5.69
N PHE A 208 12.61 -4.53 5.60
CA PHE A 208 13.65 -3.73 6.26
C PHE A 208 13.55 -3.82 7.79
N LEU A 209 12.33 -3.79 8.35
CA LEU A 209 12.12 -3.84 9.80
C LEU A 209 12.50 -5.18 10.46
N SER A 210 12.44 -6.29 9.71
CA SER A 210 12.64 -7.64 10.25
C SER A 210 14.08 -8.16 10.12
N LEU A 211 14.65 -8.64 11.22
CA LEU A 211 15.97 -9.30 11.26
C LEU A 211 16.04 -10.59 10.42
N HIS A 212 14.90 -11.21 10.11
CA HIS A 212 14.85 -12.42 9.30
C HIS A 212 15.13 -12.14 7.82
N THR A 213 14.81 -10.93 7.38
CA THR A 213 14.85 -10.51 5.96
C THR A 213 15.87 -9.42 5.71
N ASN A 214 16.20 -8.62 6.71
CA ASN A 214 17.24 -7.61 6.67
C ASN A 214 18.45 -8.02 7.50
N ARG A 215 19.48 -8.47 6.79
CA ARG A 215 20.79 -8.89 7.32
C ARG A 215 21.89 -7.88 6.95
N ARG A 216 21.51 -6.64 6.62
CA ARG A 216 22.46 -5.59 6.27
C ARG A 216 23.31 -5.22 7.48
N THR A 217 24.50 -4.68 7.20
CA THR A 217 25.46 -4.19 8.20
C THR A 217 25.76 -2.69 8.04
N ASP A 218 25.08 -2.03 7.10
CA ASP A 218 25.17 -0.59 6.86
C ASP A 218 24.15 0.17 7.72
N ASP A 219 23.83 1.40 7.35
CA ASP A 219 22.91 2.25 8.11
C ASP A 219 21.44 1.85 8.02
N TYR A 220 21.12 0.84 7.20
CA TYR A 220 19.78 0.29 7.07
C TYR A 220 19.64 -1.09 7.73
N GLY A 221 20.60 -1.54 8.56
CA GLY A 221 20.48 -2.83 9.25
C GLY A 221 21.43 -3.05 10.43
N GLY A 222 21.51 -4.30 10.90
CA GLY A 222 22.31 -4.68 12.06
C GLY A 222 21.59 -4.48 13.39
N THR A 223 21.13 -3.27 13.70
CA THR A 223 20.41 -2.96 14.96
C THR A 223 18.91 -2.69 14.72
N PRO A 224 18.05 -2.77 15.76
CA PRO A 224 16.66 -2.37 15.65
C PRO A 224 16.48 -0.93 15.15
N GLU A 225 17.31 -0.01 15.62
CA GLU A 225 17.24 1.42 15.30
C GLU A 225 17.58 1.67 13.83
N LYS A 226 18.61 1.00 13.29
CA LYS A 226 18.98 1.09 11.87
C LYS A 226 17.98 0.41 10.93
N ARG A 227 17.09 -0.44 11.45
CA ARG A 227 16.03 -1.09 10.65
C ARG A 227 14.74 -0.27 10.58
N MET A 228 14.59 0.76 11.43
CA MET A 228 13.43 1.67 11.49
C MET A 228 13.69 2.94 10.69
#